data_AF-A0A239X8C6-F1
#
_entry.id   AF-A0A239X8C6-F1
#
_cell.length_a   1.000
_cell.length_b   1.000
_cell.length_c   1.000
_cell.angle_alpha   90.00
_cell.angle_beta   90.00
_cell.angle_gamma   90.00
#
_symmetry.space_group_name_H-M   'P 1'
#
loop_
_entity.id
_entity.type
_entity.pdbx_description
1 polymer ?
#
loop_
_entity_poly.entity_id
_entity_poly.type
_entity_poly.pdbx_seq_one_letter_code
_entity_poly.pdbx_strand_id
1 'polypeptide(L)' 'MWEFVTFEKYGREYVCDFLREYSTDISYIDGGWIANLMIKRDGQLVYSYNLGLLLDEMDETDRTVYEEIISDYN' A
#
# COMPACT_ATOMS: atom_id res chain seq x y z
N MET A 1 -10.79 9.29 0.77
CA MET A 1 -11.66 8.17 1.17
C MET A 1 -10.77 7.04 1.66
N TRP A 2 -11.04 6.50 2.85
CA TRP A 2 -10.35 5.31 3.35
C TRP A 2 -10.92 4.08 2.65
N GLU A 3 -10.05 3.22 2.16
CA GLU A 3 -10.39 1.99 1.48
C GLU A 3 -9.61 0.83 2.07
N PHE A 4 -10.31 -0.30 2.16
CA PHE A 4 -9.81 -1.50 2.78
C PHE A 4 -10.02 -2.66 1.82
N VAL A 5 -8.93 -3.35 1.48
CA VAL A 5 -8.94 -4.44 0.51
C VAL A 5 -8.26 -5.65 1.13
N THR A 6 -8.88 -6.81 0.99
CA THR A 6 -8.32 -8.09 1.42
C THR A 6 -8.37 -9.08 0.28
N PHE A 7 -7.27 -9.77 0.03
CA PHE A 7 -7.16 -10.77 -1.03
C PHE A 7 -6.07 -11.78 -0.72
N GLU A 8 -6.16 -12.95 -1.36
CA GLU A 8 -5.11 -13.96 -1.30
C GLU A 8 -4.33 -13.97 -2.61
N LYS A 9 -3.00 -13.96 -2.54
CA LYS A 9 -2.14 -14.10 -3.71
C LYS A 9 -0.84 -14.82 -3.37
N TYR A 10 -0.37 -15.67 -4.28
CA TYR A 10 0.84 -16.49 -4.08
C TYR A 10 0.82 -17.33 -2.78
N GLY A 11 -0.37 -17.72 -2.30
CA GLY A 11 -0.55 -18.45 -1.05
C GLY A 11 -0.37 -17.62 0.23
N ARG A 12 -0.44 -16.29 0.12
CA ARG A 12 -0.35 -15.32 1.22
C ARG A 12 -1.63 -14.51 1.31
N GLU A 13 -2.08 -14.23 2.51
CA GLU A 13 -3.20 -13.32 2.75
C GLU A 13 -2.68 -11.88 2.86
N TYR A 14 -3.23 -10.98 2.05
CA TYR A 14 -2.90 -9.57 2.08
C TYR A 14 -4.07 -8.74 2.59
N VAL A 15 -3.78 -7.85 3.52
CA VAL A 15 -4.71 -6.83 4.02
C VAL A 15 -4.10 -5.47 3.75
N CYS A 16 -4.76 -4.70 2.89
CA CYS A 16 -4.32 -3.38 2.46
C CYS A 16 -5.28 -2.33 2.98
N ASP A 17 -4.74 -1.32 3.64
CA ASP A 17 -5.48 -0.16 4.15
C ASP A 17 -4.86 1.09 3.55
N PHE A 18 -5.63 1.85 2.80
CA PHE A 18 -5.12 3.03 2.11
C PHE A 18 -6.10 4.20 2.15
N LEU A 19 -5.51 5.39 2.30
CA LEU A 19 -6.24 6.65 2.24
C LEU A 19 -6.02 7.27 0.88
N ARG A 20 -7.09 7.38 0.10
CA ARG A 20 -7.06 8.11 -1.18
C ARG A 20 -7.51 9.55 -1.02
N GLU A 21 -6.62 10.51 -1.23
CA GLU A 21 -6.85 11.95 -1.23
C GLU A 21 -6.22 12.59 -2.46
N TYR A 22 -7.01 13.38 -3.20
CA TYR A 22 -6.49 14.20 -4.28
C TYR A 22 -5.69 15.36 -3.68
N SER A 23 -4.37 15.34 -3.88
CA SER A 23 -3.46 16.37 -3.37
C SER A 23 -2.37 16.69 -4.39
N THR A 24 -1.93 17.94 -4.42
CA THR A 24 -0.74 18.36 -5.21
C THR A 24 0.53 18.38 -4.36
N ASP A 25 0.48 17.84 -3.14
CA ASP A 25 1.63 17.74 -2.24
C ASP A 25 2.54 16.58 -2.65
N ILE A 26 3.83 16.87 -2.79
CA ILE A 26 4.88 15.93 -3.19
C ILE A 26 5.16 14.83 -2.15
N SER A 27 4.63 14.98 -0.95
CA SER A 27 4.80 14.06 0.19
C SER A 27 3.84 12.86 0.13
N TYR A 28 3.17 12.65 -1.01
CA TYR A 28 2.24 11.57 -1.29
C TYR A 28 2.91 10.57 -2.22
N ILE A 29 2.53 9.29 -2.18
CA ILE A 29 3.17 8.29 -3.04
C ILE A 29 2.91 8.64 -4.51
N ASP A 30 4.00 8.80 -5.25
CA ASP A 30 4.05 8.90 -6.72
C ASP A 30 3.19 10.03 -7.32
N GLY A 31 3.01 11.14 -6.59
CA GLY A 31 2.22 12.28 -7.05
C GLY A 31 0.73 11.96 -7.29
N GLY A 32 0.26 10.84 -6.73
CA GLY A 32 -1.07 10.32 -6.96
C GLY A 32 -2.02 10.48 -5.77
N TRP A 33 -3.09 9.69 -5.78
CA TRP A 33 -4.20 9.81 -4.84
C TRP A 33 -3.89 9.13 -3.51
N ILE A 34 -2.86 8.30 -3.36
CA ILE A 34 -2.63 7.52 -2.14
C ILE A 34 -1.77 8.30 -1.13
N ALA A 35 -2.41 8.82 -0.07
CA ALA A 35 -1.78 9.56 1.02
C ALA A 35 -1.16 8.64 2.08
N ASN A 36 -1.80 7.50 2.31
CA ASN A 36 -1.36 6.49 3.27
C ASN A 36 -1.59 5.11 2.67
N LEU A 37 -0.66 4.19 2.90
CA LEU A 37 -0.77 2.80 2.49
C LEU A 37 -0.11 1.91 3.54
N MET A 38 -0.89 0.99 4.10
CA MET A 38 -0.38 -0.12 4.90
C MET A 38 -0.69 -1.43 4.19
N ILE A 39 0.30 -2.32 4.16
CA ILE A 39 0.15 -3.68 3.68
C ILE A 39 0.55 -4.63 4.79
N LYS A 40 -0.37 -5.52 5.16
CA LYS A 40 -0.11 -6.64 6.06
C LYS A 40 -0.17 -7.93 5.25
N ARG A 41 0.87 -8.75 5.38
CA ARG A 41 0.96 -10.10 4.83
C ARG A 41 0.84 -11.10 5.97
N ASP A 42 -0.14 -12.01 5.89
CA ASP A 42 -0.39 -13.06 6.89
C ASP A 42 -0.47 -12.50 8.32
N GLY A 43 -1.06 -11.31 8.47
CA GLY A 43 -1.18 -10.59 9.74
C GLY A 43 0.04 -9.77 10.17
N GLN A 44 1.19 -9.88 9.50
CA GLN A 44 2.39 -9.09 9.76
C GLN A 44 2.42 -7.83 8.88
N LEU A 45 2.69 -6.66 9.47
CA LEU A 45 2.93 -5.43 8.72
C LEU A 45 4.25 -5.54 7.95
N VAL A 46 4.18 -5.48 6.62
CA VAL A 46 5.36 -5.56 5.73
C VAL A 46 5.65 -4.24 5.02
N TYR A 47 4.65 -3.37 4.91
CA TYR A 47 4.82 -2.05 4.34
C TYR A 47 3.92 -1.05 5.05
N SER A 48 4.45 0.14 5.32
CA SER A 48 3.67 1.28 5.76
C SER A 48 4.26 2.55 5.19
N TYR A 49 3.42 3.33 4.54
CA TYR A 49 3.69 4.69 4.16
C TYR A 49 2.66 5.61 4.79
N ASN A 50 3.14 6.59 5.55
CA ASN A 50 2.31 7.60 6.17
C ASN A 50 2.98 8.97 6.00
N LEU A 51 2.57 9.72 4.97
CA LEU A 51 3.03 11.10 4.71
C LEU A 51 4.55 11.28 4.85
N GLY A 52 5.32 10.43 4.17
CA GLY A 52 6.79 10.47 4.16
C GLY A 52 7.48 9.62 5.24
N LEU A 53 6.74 9.05 6.20
CA LEU A 53 7.26 8.00 7.08
C LEU A 53 7.11 6.64 6.40
N LEU A 54 8.23 5.99 6.12
CA LEU A 54 8.30 4.72 5.39
C LEU A 54 8.81 3.60 6.30
N LEU A 55 8.06 2.51 6.34
CA LEU A 55 8.51 1.18 6.73
C LEU A 55 8.40 0.26 5.52
N ASP A 56 9.50 -0.39 5.16
CA ASP A 56 9.57 -1.32 4.03
C ASP A 56 10.33 -2.58 4.45
N GLU A 57 9.56 -3.63 4.77
CA GLU A 57 10.02 -5.00 5.04
C GLU A 57 9.56 -5.97 3.94
N MET A 58 9.20 -5.45 2.76
CA MET A 58 8.66 -6.24 1.65
C MET A 58 9.75 -7.12 1.02
N ASP A 59 9.42 -8.39 0.78
CA ASP A 59 10.19 -9.25 -0.10
C ASP A 59 9.83 -9.04 -1.59
N GLU A 60 10.48 -9.75 -2.51
CA GLU A 60 10.25 -9.60 -3.96
C GLU A 60 8.80 -9.92 -4.38
N THR A 61 8.14 -10.86 -3.68
CA THR A 61 6.73 -11.19 -3.96
C THR A 61 5.82 -10.08 -3.48
N ASP A 62 6.09 -9.54 -2.28
CA ASP A 62 5.34 -8.42 -1.73
C ASP A 62 5.49 -7.16 -2.59
N ARG A 63 6.67 -6.91 -3.18
CA ARG A 63 6.88 -5.81 -4.12
C ARG A 63 6.04 -5.94 -5.39
N THR A 64 5.91 -7.15 -5.92
CA THR A 64 5.04 -7.42 -7.08
C THR A 64 3.58 -7.09 -6.74
N VAL A 65 3.13 -7.51 -5.56
CA VAL A 65 1.77 -7.21 -5.07
C VAL A 65 1.56 -5.71 -4.84
N TYR A 66 2.56 -5.02 -4.28
CA TYR A 66 2.55 -3.57 -4.10
C TYR A 66 2.39 -2.85 -5.44
N GLU A 67 3.17 -3.21 -6.46
CA GLU A 67 3.10 -2.55 -7.78
C GLU A 67 1.72 -2.70 -8.43
N GLU A 68 1.07 -3.86 -8.27
CA GLU A 68 -0.29 -4.08 -8.74
C GLU A 68 -1.31 -3.24 -7.97
N ILE A 69 -1.19 -3.14 -6.63
CA ILE A 69 -2.05 -2.26 -5.82
C ILE A 69 -1.90 -0.81 -6.27
N ILE A 70 -0.67 -0.33 -6.47
CA ILE A 70 -0.44 1.03 -6.95
C ILE A 70 -1.05 1.21 -8.34
N SER A 71 -0.93 0.22 -9.24
CA SER A 71 -1.54 0.30 -10.58
C SER A 71 -3.07 0.28 -10.57
N ASP A 72 -3.70 -0.39 -9.61
CA ASP A 72 -5.16 -0.54 -9.55
C ASP A 72 -5.84 0.65 -8.84
N TYR A 73 -5.17 1.24 -7.84
CA TYR A 73 -5.79 2.20 -6.92
C TYR A 73 -5.29 3.64 -7.02
N ASN A 74 -4.13 3.86 -7.65
CA ASN A 74 -3.57 5.19 -7.91
C ASN A 74 -4.10 5.78 -9.23
#